data_AF-A6RBS9-F1
#
_entry.id   AF-A6RBS9-F1
#
_cell.length_a   1.000
_cell.length_b   1.000
_cell.length_c   1.000
_cell.angle_alpha   90.00
_cell.angle_beta   90.00
_cell.angle_gamma   90.00
#
_symmetry.space_group_name_H-M   'P 1'
#
loop_
_entity.id
_entity.type
_entity.pdbx_description
1 polymer ?
#
loop_
_entity_poly.entity_id
_entity_poly.type
_entity_poly.pdbx_seq_one_letter_code
_entity_poly.pdbx_strand_id
1 'polypeptide(L)'
;MATKTATSGILENLPLRLRNFFARYPPQIYSANALGAPKVPEGAVALAPAPSPYTPSRSSKAPKVDQSAFSMSQAFLRSDPEHPNPFLPYKNPETGRWRGAMISLRRQNELVKLAAKYGVEELLPPSRKSTVYRETKAVEKGLRIRGTGIGQKVKGHKWERTLEGRLEDRKKAMMGMPEMIRLWKQRGHGRGWKKYPRK
;
A
#
# COMPACT_ATOMS: atom_id res chain seq x y z
N MET A 1 43.73 -13.24 18.06
CA MET A 1 44.25 -13.20 16.67
C MET A 1 43.36 -13.96 15.67
N ALA A 2 42.79 -15.13 16.03
CA ALA A 2 41.98 -15.96 15.13
C ALA A 2 40.64 -15.37 14.66
N THR A 3 40.02 -14.49 15.46
CA THR A 3 38.73 -13.86 15.08
C THR A 3 38.87 -12.85 13.96
N LYS A 4 39.99 -12.10 13.89
CA LYS A 4 40.23 -11.08 12.85
C LYS A 4 40.47 -11.71 11.47
N THR A 5 41.18 -12.84 11.41
CA THR A 5 41.47 -13.54 10.15
C THR A 5 40.24 -14.26 9.58
N ALA A 6 39.38 -14.82 10.42
CA ALA A 6 38.10 -15.40 9.98
C ALA A 6 37.16 -14.32 9.42
N THR A 7 37.12 -13.14 10.04
CA THR A 7 36.28 -12.04 9.55
C THR A 7 36.74 -11.46 8.21
N SER A 8 38.04 -11.41 7.94
CA SER A 8 38.54 -10.93 6.64
C SER A 8 38.14 -11.85 5.49
N GLY A 9 38.18 -13.18 5.70
CA GLY A 9 37.71 -14.15 4.69
C GLY A 9 36.22 -14.00 4.37
N ILE A 10 35.38 -13.70 5.37
CA ILE A 10 33.94 -13.44 5.17
C ILE A 10 33.73 -12.13 4.39
N LEU A 11 34.53 -11.09 4.66
CA LEU A 11 34.50 -9.82 3.93
C LEU A 11 34.95 -9.96 2.47
N GLU A 12 35.87 -10.87 2.19
CA GLU A 12 36.35 -11.14 0.84
C GLU A 12 35.30 -11.87 -0.01
N ASN A 13 34.52 -12.77 0.61
CA ASN A 13 33.43 -13.50 -0.02
C ASN A 13 32.20 -12.64 -0.37
N LEU A 14 32.12 -11.41 0.16
CA LEU A 14 31.05 -10.47 -0.15
C LEU A 14 31.19 -9.89 -1.57
N PRO A 15 30.09 -9.72 -2.31
CA PRO A 15 30.11 -9.05 -3.61
C PRO A 15 30.75 -7.66 -3.54
N LEU A 16 31.55 -7.31 -4.56
CA LEU A 16 32.23 -6.02 -4.68
C LEU A 16 31.29 -4.82 -4.47
N ARG A 17 30.03 -4.93 -4.93
CA ARG A 17 29.02 -3.89 -4.72
C ARG A 17 28.70 -3.64 -3.25
N LEU A 18 28.57 -4.70 -2.44
CA LEU A 18 28.33 -4.58 -1.00
C LEU A 18 29.59 -4.07 -0.29
N ARG A 19 30.77 -4.56 -0.66
CA ARG A 19 32.05 -4.09 -0.12
C ARG A 19 32.25 -2.60 -0.36
N ASN A 20 32.04 -2.13 -1.60
CA ASN A 20 32.13 -0.72 -1.95
C ASN A 20 31.08 0.14 -1.24
N PHE A 21 29.89 -0.42 -1.01
CA PHE A 21 28.86 0.27 -0.24
C PHE A 21 29.29 0.44 1.23
N PHE A 22 29.73 -0.64 1.89
CA PHE A 22 30.18 -0.57 3.28
C PHE A 22 31.46 0.24 3.47
N ALA A 23 32.34 0.30 2.47
CA ALA A 23 33.51 1.17 2.49
C ALA A 23 33.13 2.67 2.50
N ARG A 24 32.03 3.04 1.83
CA ARG A 24 31.53 4.42 1.81
C ARG A 24 30.60 4.73 2.98
N TYR A 25 29.83 3.73 3.42
CA TYR A 25 28.83 3.84 4.46
C TYR A 25 29.10 2.76 5.50
N PRO A 26 30.00 3.00 6.47
CA PRO A 26 30.36 2.01 7.46
C PRO A 26 29.15 1.63 8.33
N PRO A 27 28.93 0.33 8.59
CA PRO A 27 27.75 -0.14 9.31
C PRO A 27 27.73 0.34 10.77
N GLN A 28 28.87 0.69 11.35
CA GLN A 28 28.97 1.23 12.71
C GLN A 28 28.17 2.52 12.91
N ILE A 29 27.95 3.28 11.84
CA ILE A 29 27.24 4.55 11.85
C ILE A 29 25.84 4.36 11.26
N TYR A 30 25.77 3.70 10.10
CA TYR A 30 24.55 3.70 9.30
C TYR A 30 23.64 2.50 9.52
N SER A 31 24.10 1.42 10.16
CA SER A 31 23.29 0.21 10.31
C SER A 31 22.02 0.44 11.12
N ALA A 32 21.00 -0.37 10.89
CA ALA A 32 19.78 -0.35 11.71
C ALA A 32 20.09 -0.54 13.21
N ASN A 33 21.10 -1.35 13.54
CA ASN A 33 21.54 -1.60 14.90
C ASN A 33 22.27 -0.39 15.52
N ALA A 34 23.10 0.31 14.72
CA ALA A 34 23.81 1.51 15.17
C ALA A 34 22.87 2.66 15.54
N LEU A 35 21.77 2.81 14.80
CA LEU A 35 20.74 3.83 15.06
C LEU A 35 19.89 3.54 16.32
N GLY A 36 20.09 2.37 16.94
CA GLY A 36 19.34 1.92 18.10
C GLY A 36 17.92 1.44 17.77
N ALA A 37 17.28 0.81 18.75
CA ALA A 37 15.95 0.26 18.62
C ALA A 37 14.92 1.34 18.25
N PRO A 38 13.83 0.98 17.55
CA PRO A 38 12.74 1.90 17.32
C PRO A 38 12.21 2.46 18.67
N LYS A 39 12.36 3.77 18.97
CA LYS A 39 11.56 4.50 19.97
C LYS A 39 10.08 4.23 19.68
N VAL A 40 9.51 3.29 20.44
CA VAL A 40 8.08 3.02 20.50
C VAL A 40 7.56 3.84 21.67
N PRO A 41 6.52 4.67 21.50
CA PRO A 41 5.94 5.40 22.62
C PRO A 41 5.37 4.40 23.63
N GLU A 42 5.67 4.61 24.92
CA GLU A 42 5.14 3.82 26.03
C GLU A 42 3.60 3.88 25.99
N GLY A 43 2.94 2.75 25.70
CA GLY A 43 1.49 2.67 25.48
C GLY A 43 1.07 2.33 24.05
N ALA A 44 1.99 2.15 23.10
CA ALA A 44 1.65 1.59 21.79
C ALA A 44 1.19 0.13 21.94
N VAL A 45 -0.11 -0.10 21.76
CA VAL A 45 -0.73 -1.43 21.75
C VAL A 45 -0.03 -2.30 20.69
N ALA A 46 0.33 -3.53 21.07
CA ALA A 46 0.95 -4.50 20.18
C ALA A 46 0.17 -4.61 18.85
N LEU A 47 0.91 -4.74 17.75
CA LEU A 47 0.38 -4.82 16.38
C LEU A 47 -0.69 -5.92 16.28
N ALA A 48 -1.96 -5.54 16.38
CA ALA A 48 -3.03 -6.41 15.93
C ALA A 48 -2.88 -6.56 14.41
N PRO A 49 -2.82 -7.79 13.87
CA PRO A 49 -2.71 -7.99 12.44
C PRO A 49 -3.88 -7.29 11.74
N ALA A 50 -3.59 -6.60 10.63
CA ALA A 50 -4.61 -5.92 9.86
C ALA A 50 -5.75 -6.89 9.52
N PRO A 51 -7.02 -6.48 9.71
CA PRO A 51 -8.16 -7.37 9.49
C PRO A 51 -8.22 -7.84 8.04
N SER A 52 -8.84 -8.99 7.81
CA SER A 52 -9.04 -9.52 6.46
C SER A 52 -9.68 -8.46 5.55
N PRO A 53 -9.18 -8.27 4.31
CA PRO A 53 -9.76 -7.32 3.37
C PRO A 53 -11.18 -7.72 2.94
N TYR A 54 -11.60 -8.97 3.15
CA TYR A 54 -12.94 -9.44 2.83
C TYR A 54 -13.88 -9.27 4.03
N THR A 55 -14.81 -8.31 3.93
CA THR A 55 -15.90 -8.17 4.89
C THR A 55 -17.14 -8.89 4.37
N PRO A 56 -17.70 -9.88 5.09
CA PRO A 56 -18.88 -10.62 4.63
C PRO A 56 -20.15 -9.76 4.55
N SER A 57 -20.23 -8.66 5.32
CA SER A 57 -21.40 -7.77 5.29
C SER A 57 -21.17 -6.54 4.40
N ARG A 58 -22.09 -6.34 3.45
CA ARG A 58 -22.06 -5.24 2.47
C ARG A 58 -22.40 -3.87 3.08
N SER A 59 -22.93 -3.84 4.31
CA SER A 59 -23.38 -2.63 5.02
C SER A 59 -22.43 -2.13 6.11
N SER A 60 -21.46 -2.93 6.58
CA SER A 60 -20.52 -2.47 7.60
C SER A 60 -19.55 -1.46 7.01
N LYS A 61 -19.55 -0.24 7.55
CA LYS A 61 -18.57 0.78 7.19
C LYS A 61 -17.35 0.59 8.08
N ALA A 62 -16.17 0.46 7.47
CA ALA A 62 -14.94 0.37 8.25
C ALA A 62 -14.69 1.68 9.02
N PRO A 63 -14.10 1.60 10.22
CA PRO A 63 -13.66 2.76 10.96
C PRO A 63 -12.67 3.56 10.11
N LYS A 64 -12.78 4.90 10.16
CA LYS A 64 -11.78 5.78 9.55
C LYS A 64 -10.49 5.59 10.34
N VAL A 65 -9.40 5.26 9.66
CA VAL A 65 -8.08 5.17 10.28
C VAL A 65 -7.53 6.58 10.42
N ASP A 66 -7.20 6.97 11.64
CA ASP A 66 -6.56 8.25 11.92
C ASP A 66 -5.15 8.28 11.34
N GLN A 67 -4.90 9.21 10.42
CA GLN A 67 -3.62 9.31 9.72
C GLN A 67 -2.48 9.84 10.61
N SER A 68 -2.84 10.46 11.74
CA SER A 68 -1.91 10.97 12.76
C SER A 68 -1.47 9.89 13.75
N ALA A 69 -2.04 8.67 13.68
CA ALA A 69 -1.67 7.59 14.58
C ALA A 69 -0.21 7.14 14.34
N PHE A 70 0.46 6.77 15.43
CA PHE A 70 1.82 6.24 15.39
C PHE A 70 1.89 4.97 14.52
N SER A 71 2.87 4.92 13.63
CA SER A 71 3.05 3.82 12.67
C SER A 71 4.38 3.11 12.93
N MET A 72 4.32 1.85 13.39
CA MET A 72 5.50 1.02 13.66
C MET A 72 6.40 0.89 12.44
N SER A 73 5.83 0.64 11.26
CA SER A 73 6.60 0.57 10.01
C SER A 73 7.36 1.87 9.75
N GLN A 74 6.74 3.03 10.00
CA GLN A 74 7.38 4.32 9.79
C GLN A 74 8.47 4.60 10.82
N ALA A 75 8.35 4.09 12.04
CA ALA A 75 9.35 4.23 13.09
C ALA A 75 10.70 3.64 12.70
N PHE A 76 10.77 2.65 11.81
CA PHE A 76 12.04 2.10 11.30
C PHE A 76 12.79 3.05 10.36
N LEU A 77 12.11 3.97 9.67
CA LEU A 77 12.74 4.84 8.66
C LEU A 77 13.40 6.06 9.33
N ARG A 78 14.56 5.85 9.95
CA ARG A 78 15.32 6.89 10.67
C ARG A 78 16.60 7.30 9.96
N SER A 79 17.04 8.50 10.30
CA SER A 79 18.29 9.10 9.87
C SER A 79 18.84 10.00 10.97
N ASP A 80 20.13 9.95 11.19
CA ASP A 80 20.80 10.88 12.10
C ASP A 80 21.01 12.24 11.41
N PRO A 81 20.92 13.36 12.16
CA PRO A 81 21.19 14.69 11.60
C PRO A 81 22.64 14.87 11.13
N GLU A 82 23.59 14.32 11.89
CA GLU A 82 25.04 14.41 11.61
C GLU A 82 25.45 13.46 10.47
N HIS A 83 24.80 12.29 10.40
CA HIS A 83 25.08 11.25 9.42
C HIS A 83 23.80 10.86 8.68
N PRO A 84 23.39 11.65 7.66
CA PRO A 84 22.16 11.40 6.91
C PRO A 84 22.16 10.02 6.26
N ASN A 85 21.07 9.27 6.44
CA ASN A 85 20.90 7.95 5.85
C ASN A 85 20.90 8.04 4.30
N PRO A 86 21.78 7.30 3.60
CA PRO A 86 21.89 7.37 2.13
C PRO A 86 20.67 6.82 1.38
N PHE A 87 19.79 6.07 2.06
CA PHE A 87 18.58 5.49 1.49
C PHE A 87 17.33 6.36 1.62
N LEU A 88 17.38 7.39 2.47
CA LEU A 88 16.24 8.27 2.72
C LEU A 88 16.44 9.64 2.07
N PRO A 89 15.36 10.31 1.66
CA PRO A 89 15.44 11.72 1.28
C PRO A 89 15.78 12.56 2.52
N TYR A 90 16.61 13.57 2.35
CA TYR A 90 17.08 14.43 3.43
C TYR A 90 16.57 15.85 3.21
N LYS A 91 15.93 16.43 4.22
CA LYS A 91 15.53 17.84 4.20
C LYS A 91 16.65 18.67 4.80
N ASN A 92 17.19 19.62 4.03
CA ASN A 92 18.19 20.54 4.56
C ASN A 92 17.52 21.46 5.61
N PRO A 93 18.02 21.51 6.86
CA PRO A 93 17.44 22.35 7.91
C PRO A 93 17.52 23.84 7.61
N GLU A 94 18.58 24.31 6.94
CA GLU A 94 18.79 25.73 6.64
C GLU A 94 17.90 26.20 5.49
N THR A 95 17.88 25.46 4.38
CA THR A 95 17.17 25.86 3.16
C THR A 95 15.75 25.32 3.06
N GLY A 96 15.37 24.36 3.92
CA GLY A 96 14.08 23.68 3.89
C GLY A 96 13.83 22.79 2.66
N ARG A 97 14.78 22.71 1.72
CA ARG A 97 14.64 21.94 0.47
C ARG A 97 14.93 20.45 0.70
N TRP A 98 14.16 19.60 0.03
CA TRP A 98 14.39 18.16 0.03
C TRP A 98 15.44 17.78 -1.00
N ARG A 99 16.47 17.06 -0.55
CA ARG A 99 17.41 16.33 -1.40
C ARG A 99 16.91 14.91 -1.57
N GLY A 100 17.00 14.38 -2.79
CA GLY A 100 16.72 12.97 -3.06
C GLY A 100 17.70 12.06 -2.31
N ALA A 101 17.31 10.79 -2.11
CA ALA A 101 18.19 9.81 -1.52
C ALA A 101 19.46 9.62 -2.38
N MET A 102 20.63 9.52 -1.74
CA MET A 102 21.92 9.32 -2.44
C MET A 102 21.92 8.04 -3.28
N ILE A 103 21.21 7.02 -2.78
CA ILE A 103 21.02 5.73 -3.45
C ILE A 103 19.55 5.60 -3.83
N SER A 104 19.28 5.40 -5.11
CA SER A 104 17.92 5.29 -5.66
C SER A 104 17.23 4.00 -5.19
N LEU A 105 15.89 4.00 -5.14
CA LEU A 105 15.09 2.85 -4.70
C LEU A 105 15.41 1.55 -5.46
N ARG A 106 15.82 1.65 -6.73
CA ARG A 106 16.29 0.51 -7.55
C ARG A 106 17.59 -0.07 -6.97
N ARG A 107 18.59 0.78 -6.73
CA ARG A 107 19.88 0.38 -6.15
C ARG A 107 19.74 -0.10 -4.71
N GLN A 108 18.87 0.53 -3.91
CA GLN A 108 18.53 0.05 -2.57
C GLN A 108 18.01 -1.40 -2.62
N ASN A 109 17.07 -1.70 -3.52
CA ASN A 109 16.54 -3.04 -3.68
C ASN A 109 17.60 -4.06 -4.13
N GLU A 110 18.53 -3.65 -5.01
CA GLU A 110 19.67 -4.51 -5.38
C GLU A 110 20.58 -4.82 -4.20
N LEU A 111 20.93 -3.81 -3.39
CA LEU A 111 21.76 -3.98 -2.19
C LEU A 111 21.06 -4.85 -1.15
N VAL A 112 19.77 -4.61 -0.88
CA VAL A 112 18.98 -5.43 0.05
C VAL A 112 18.88 -6.87 -0.44
N LYS A 113 18.61 -7.10 -1.72
CA LYS A 113 18.58 -8.47 -2.30
C LYS A 113 19.91 -9.18 -2.18
N LEU A 114 21.03 -8.48 -2.42
CA LEU A 114 22.35 -9.07 -2.22
C LEU A 114 22.59 -9.33 -0.73
N ALA A 115 22.35 -8.36 0.13
CA ALA A 115 22.59 -8.50 1.56
C ALA A 115 21.76 -9.64 2.19
N ALA A 116 20.51 -9.80 1.78
CA ALA A 116 19.65 -10.91 2.19
C ALA A 116 20.23 -12.29 1.77
N LYS A 117 20.81 -12.41 0.58
CA LYS A 117 21.48 -13.65 0.13
C LYS A 117 22.70 -14.02 0.97
N TYR A 118 23.43 -13.01 1.46
CA TYR A 118 24.65 -13.19 2.26
C TYR A 118 24.40 -13.02 3.77
N GLY A 119 23.15 -12.86 4.22
CA GLY A 119 22.80 -12.69 5.64
C GLY A 119 23.28 -11.39 6.30
N VAL A 120 23.64 -10.36 5.51
CA VAL A 120 24.18 -9.07 6.01
C VAL A 120 23.17 -7.92 5.91
N GLU A 121 21.87 -8.23 5.87
CA GLU A 121 20.83 -7.20 5.70
C GLU A 121 20.78 -6.22 6.88
N GLU A 122 20.98 -6.69 8.10
CA GLU A 122 20.93 -5.86 9.33
C GLU A 122 22.03 -4.79 9.37
N LEU A 123 23.14 -5.02 8.66
CA LEU A 123 24.25 -4.08 8.56
C LEU A 123 23.94 -2.91 7.61
N LEU A 124 22.90 -3.02 6.78
CA LEU A 124 22.47 -1.94 5.91
C LEU A 124 21.69 -0.88 6.69
N PRO A 125 21.69 0.38 6.20
CA PRO A 125 20.80 1.39 6.73
C PRO A 125 19.32 1.01 6.58
N PRO A 126 18.46 1.47 7.51
CA PRO A 126 17.03 1.22 7.42
C PRO A 126 16.48 1.81 6.13
N SER A 127 15.68 1.03 5.40
CA SER A 127 15.15 1.42 4.10
C SER A 127 13.71 0.98 3.93
N ARG A 128 13.01 1.61 2.97
CA ARG A 128 11.67 1.16 2.54
C ARG A 128 11.69 -0.20 1.83
N LYS A 129 12.88 -0.71 1.51
CA LYS A 129 13.08 -1.96 0.79
C LYS A 129 13.53 -3.11 1.69
N SER A 130 13.88 -2.84 2.95
CA SER A 130 14.24 -3.89 3.90
C SER A 130 13.07 -4.85 4.15
N THR A 131 13.40 -6.10 4.43
CA THR A 131 12.47 -7.17 4.76
C THR A 131 11.63 -6.80 5.97
N VAL A 132 12.28 -6.43 7.07
CA VAL A 132 11.64 -5.97 8.32
C VAL A 132 10.62 -4.86 8.09
N TYR A 133 10.98 -3.83 7.31
CA TYR A 133 10.04 -2.73 7.01
C TYR A 133 8.83 -3.22 6.19
N ARG A 134 9.05 -4.09 5.20
CA ARG A 134 7.97 -4.59 4.34
C ARG A 134 7.01 -5.48 5.11
N GLU A 135 7.52 -6.35 5.97
CA GLU A 135 6.73 -7.26 6.79
C GLU A 135 5.90 -6.50 7.82
N THR A 136 6.54 -5.62 8.59
CA THR A 136 5.86 -4.76 9.57
C THR A 136 4.77 -3.91 8.92
N LYS A 137 5.05 -3.34 7.75
CA LYS A 137 4.06 -2.56 6.98
C LYS A 137 2.89 -3.43 6.50
N ALA A 138 3.16 -4.65 6.05
CA ALA A 138 2.12 -5.57 5.60
C ALA A 138 1.18 -5.97 6.74
N VAL A 139 1.75 -6.30 7.90
CA VAL A 139 1.00 -6.64 9.13
C VAL A 139 0.21 -5.43 9.65
N GLU A 140 0.83 -4.25 9.71
CA GLU A 140 0.22 -3.04 10.25
C GLU A 140 -0.89 -2.48 9.36
N LYS A 141 -0.64 -2.38 8.05
CA LYS A 141 -1.51 -1.62 7.13
C LYS A 141 -2.39 -2.49 6.24
N GLY A 142 -2.03 -3.76 6.03
CA GLY A 142 -2.74 -4.68 5.15
C GLY A 142 -2.92 -4.17 3.71
N LEU A 143 -3.93 -4.72 3.01
CA LEU A 143 -4.25 -4.33 1.64
C LEU A 143 -5.06 -3.04 1.63
N ARG A 144 -4.62 -2.04 0.85
CA ARG A 144 -5.27 -0.70 0.79
C ARG A 144 -5.61 -0.26 -0.63
N ILE A 145 -5.74 -1.20 -1.55
CA ILE A 145 -6.14 -0.92 -2.94
C ILE A 145 -7.57 -0.40 -2.95
N ARG A 146 -7.89 0.58 -3.81
CA ARG A 146 -9.26 1.10 -3.89
C ARG A 146 -10.21 -0.01 -4.36
N GLY A 147 -11.31 -0.21 -3.63
CA GLY A 147 -12.31 -1.23 -3.91
C GLY A 147 -12.10 -2.54 -3.16
N THR A 148 -10.88 -3.08 -3.15
CA THR A 148 -10.54 -4.38 -2.53
C THR A 148 -9.76 -4.27 -1.22
N GLY A 149 -9.27 -3.08 -0.88
CA GLY A 149 -8.57 -2.83 0.37
C GLY A 149 -9.49 -2.89 1.57
N ILE A 150 -8.90 -3.04 2.75
CA ILE A 150 -9.59 -3.11 4.03
C ILE A 150 -10.53 -1.90 4.16
N GLY A 151 -11.81 -2.18 4.36
CA GLY A 151 -12.84 -1.17 4.52
C GLY A 151 -13.25 -0.42 3.25
N GLN A 152 -12.76 -0.85 2.09
CA GLN A 152 -13.18 -0.33 0.79
C GLN A 152 -14.28 -1.22 0.19
N LYS A 153 -15.05 -0.63 -0.73
CA LYS A 153 -16.13 -1.33 -1.44
C LYS A 153 -15.94 -1.20 -2.94
N VAL A 154 -16.11 -2.32 -3.65
CA VAL A 154 -16.10 -2.35 -5.10
C VAL A 154 -17.32 -1.58 -5.64
N LYS A 155 -17.08 -0.75 -6.65
CA LYS A 155 -18.14 0.09 -7.25
C LYS A 155 -19.23 -0.73 -7.93
N GLY A 156 -18.87 -1.88 -8.52
CA GLY A 156 -19.74 -2.66 -9.40
C GLY A 156 -19.80 -2.09 -10.81
N HIS A 157 -20.02 -2.98 -11.79
CA HIS A 157 -20.16 -2.58 -13.19
C HIS A 157 -21.45 -1.76 -13.39
N LYS A 158 -21.52 -1.01 -14.51
CA LYS A 158 -22.71 -0.19 -14.80
C LYS A 158 -23.98 -1.04 -14.85
N TRP A 159 -23.92 -2.21 -15.48
CA TRP A 159 -25.08 -3.10 -15.63
C TRP A 159 -25.57 -3.66 -14.29
N GLU A 160 -24.67 -4.04 -13.37
CA GLU A 160 -25.01 -4.51 -12.02
C GLU A 160 -25.75 -3.43 -11.23
N ARG A 161 -25.25 -2.20 -11.30
CA ARG A 161 -25.84 -1.05 -10.59
C ARG A 161 -27.20 -0.63 -11.14
N THR A 162 -27.46 -0.86 -12.44
CA THR A 162 -28.74 -0.51 -13.09
C THR A 162 -29.68 -1.69 -13.25
N LEU A 163 -29.26 -2.91 -12.87
CA LEU A 163 -30.01 -4.13 -13.13
C LEU A 163 -31.39 -4.07 -12.47
N GLU A 164 -31.42 -3.69 -11.19
CA GLU A 164 -32.65 -3.55 -10.40
C GLU A 164 -33.63 -2.58 -11.04
N GLY A 165 -33.20 -1.33 -11.32
CA GLY A 165 -34.05 -0.35 -12.00
C GLY A 165 -34.54 -0.81 -13.38
N ARG A 166 -33.69 -1.48 -14.17
CA ARG A 166 -34.10 -2.03 -15.47
C ARG A 166 -35.14 -3.15 -15.33
N LEU A 167 -35.05 -3.98 -14.30
CA LEU A 167 -36.01 -5.04 -14.03
C LEU A 167 -37.34 -4.47 -13.54
N GLU A 168 -37.31 -3.43 -12.70
CA GLU A 168 -38.49 -2.69 -12.24
C GLU A 168 -39.23 -2.02 -13.41
N ASP A 169 -38.49 -1.33 -14.29
CA ASP A 169 -39.04 -0.70 -15.49
C ASP A 169 -39.70 -1.74 -16.41
N ARG A 170 -39.04 -2.89 -16.62
CA ARG A 170 -39.59 -4.01 -17.38
C ARG A 170 -40.86 -4.56 -16.73
N LYS A 171 -40.86 -4.78 -15.41
CA LYS A 171 -42.03 -5.26 -14.67
C LYS A 171 -43.20 -4.28 -14.81
N LYS A 172 -42.96 -2.98 -14.63
CA LYS A 172 -43.97 -1.94 -14.78
C LYS A 172 -44.55 -1.88 -16.19
N ALA A 173 -43.70 -1.98 -17.22
CA ALA A 173 -44.14 -2.01 -18.61
C ALA A 173 -45.02 -3.24 -18.91
N MET A 174 -44.66 -4.42 -18.39
CA MET A 174 -45.45 -5.64 -18.55
C MET A 174 -46.80 -5.55 -17.84
N MET A 175 -46.86 -4.98 -16.65
CA MET A 175 -48.13 -4.77 -15.92
C MET A 175 -49.06 -3.78 -16.65
N GLY A 176 -48.52 -2.72 -17.26
CA GLY A 176 -49.29 -1.76 -18.05
C GLY A 176 -49.61 -2.21 -19.48
N MET A 177 -49.00 -3.30 -19.96
CA MET A 177 -49.15 -3.80 -21.32
C MET A 177 -50.62 -4.12 -21.70
N PRO A 178 -51.42 -4.81 -20.86
CA PRO A 178 -52.80 -5.16 -21.21
C PRO A 178 -53.69 -3.92 -21.43
N GLU A 179 -53.59 -2.92 -20.56
CA GLU A 179 -54.34 -1.67 -20.68
C GLU A 179 -53.94 -0.89 -21.93
N MET A 180 -52.63 -0.83 -22.20
CA MET A 180 -52.09 -0.16 -23.39
C MET A 180 -52.58 -0.82 -24.68
N ILE A 181 -52.58 -2.15 -24.75
CA ILE A 181 -53.12 -2.91 -25.89
C ILE A 181 -54.62 -2.65 -26.06
N ARG A 182 -55.39 -2.65 -24.96
CA ARG A 182 -56.85 -2.37 -25.00
C ARG A 182 -57.13 -1.00 -25.60
N LEU A 183 -56.44 0.03 -25.12
CA LEU A 183 -56.58 1.40 -25.62
C LEU A 183 -56.14 1.53 -27.09
N TRP A 184 -55.04 0.88 -27.47
CA TRP A 184 -54.54 0.89 -28.85
C TRP A 184 -55.54 0.27 -29.84
N LYS A 185 -56.14 -0.87 -29.48
CA LYS A 185 -57.19 -1.53 -30.27
C LYS A 185 -58.45 -0.66 -30.37
N GLN A 186 -58.94 -0.13 -29.24
CA GLN A 186 -60.12 0.74 -29.19
C GLN A 186 -59.97 1.99 -30.07
N ARG A 187 -58.76 2.55 -30.14
CA ARG A 187 -58.47 3.78 -30.88
C ARG A 187 -58.14 3.56 -32.37
N GLY A 188 -58.32 2.34 -32.85
CA GLY A 188 -58.23 2.01 -34.28
C GLY A 188 -56.81 1.77 -34.79
N HIS A 189 -56.00 0.97 -34.08
CA HIS A 189 -54.70 0.46 -34.55
C HIS A 189 -53.74 1.55 -35.06
N GLY A 190 -53.63 2.67 -34.33
CA GLY A 190 -52.68 3.74 -34.63
C GLY A 190 -53.27 4.99 -35.30
N ARG A 191 -54.49 4.95 -35.86
CA ARG A 191 -55.11 6.13 -36.51
C ARG A 191 -55.27 7.34 -35.59
N GLY A 192 -55.62 7.11 -34.32
CA GLY A 192 -55.76 8.16 -33.30
C GLY A 192 -54.67 8.17 -32.22
N TRP A 193 -53.59 7.40 -32.40
CA TRP A 193 -52.54 7.25 -31.39
C TRP A 193 -51.51 8.38 -31.48
N LYS A 194 -51.28 9.11 -30.38
CA LYS A 194 -50.30 10.21 -30.32
C LYS A 194 -49.11 9.91 -29.40
N LYS A 195 -49.14 8.79 -28.66
CA LYS A 195 -48.14 8.42 -27.64
C LYS A 195 -47.07 7.48 -28.23
N TYR A 196 -46.43 7.89 -29.31
CA TYR A 196 -45.32 7.12 -29.87
C TYR A 196 -44.04 7.27 -29.01
N PRO A 197 -43.21 6.23 -28.89
CA PRO A 197 -41.90 6.37 -28.27
C PRO A 197 -41.09 7.46 -28.97
N ARG A 198 -40.39 8.28 -28.18
CA ARG A 198 -39.44 9.24 -28.71
C ARG A 198 -38.09 8.54 -28.89
N LYS A 199 -37.38 8.88 -29.98
CA LYS A 199 -35.99 8.46 -30.19
C LYS A 199 -35.08 9.12 -29.15
#